data_AF-S4RQQ2-F1
#
_entry.id   AF-S4RQQ2-F1
#
_cell.length_a   1.000
_cell.length_b   1.000
_cell.length_c   1.000
_cell.angle_alpha   90.00
_cell.angle_beta   90.00
_cell.angle_gamma   90.00
#
_symmetry.space_group_name_H-M   'P 1'
#
loop_
_entity.id
_entity.type
_entity.pdbx_description
1 polymer ?
#
loop_
_entity_poly.entity_id
_entity_poly.type
_entity_poly.pdbx_seq_one_letter_code
_entity_poly.pdbx_strand_id
1 'polypeptide(L)'
;PLRLRFLTGVIGREKIPMFERMLWRVCRGNVFLRYADIDEQLEDPVTGDEMQKSVFILFYQGEQLKGRAIKICEGFRATLYPCPGSLEERSQMVAGVGTRLDDLNSVMGETEGHRRRVLEATAGSLPSWLVRVHKMKAIYHTLNLCNMDVTQKCLIAEIWCPISDVDKVRLALSRATERSGSTVPSILNRMVSEQNPPTFNRTNKFTSGFQNIVDAYGVGDYREVNPAPYTLITFPFLFAVMFGDLGHGIIMTLFALYLVIFEKKLSASRINNEVRSGI
;
A
#
# COMPACT_ATOMS: atom_id res chain seq x y z
N PRO A 1 33.18 52.82 -24.14
CA PRO A 1 33.67 51.89 -23.09
C PRO A 1 33.09 50.47 -23.27
N LEU A 2 33.93 49.46 -23.45
CA LEU A 2 33.51 48.06 -23.61
C LEU A 2 32.93 47.56 -22.27
N ARG A 3 31.60 47.40 -22.18
CA ARG A 3 30.93 46.94 -20.96
C ARG A 3 30.77 45.42 -21.00
N LEU A 4 31.64 44.70 -20.31
CA LEU A 4 31.54 43.24 -20.12
C LEU A 4 30.26 42.92 -19.35
N ARG A 5 29.47 41.97 -19.86
CA ARG A 5 28.31 41.41 -19.16
C ARG A 5 28.61 39.97 -18.79
N PHE A 6 27.97 39.47 -17.75
CA PHE A 6 28.16 38.10 -17.30
C PHE A 6 26.82 37.38 -17.11
N LEU A 7 26.87 36.06 -17.13
CA LEU A 7 25.75 35.17 -16.90
C LEU A 7 26.21 34.03 -15.99
N THR A 8 25.38 33.71 -15.00
CA THR A 8 25.69 32.74 -13.94
C THR A 8 24.65 31.64 -13.92
N GLY A 9 25.07 30.43 -13.61
CA GLY A 9 24.17 29.29 -13.51
C GLY A 9 24.82 28.08 -12.87
N VAL A 10 24.04 27.02 -12.77
CA VAL A 10 24.44 25.72 -12.22
C VAL A 10 24.19 24.65 -13.28
N ILE A 11 25.14 23.72 -13.42
CA ILE A 11 25.08 22.62 -14.38
C ILE A 11 25.58 21.33 -13.72
N GLY A 12 25.09 20.17 -14.17
CA GLY A 12 25.62 18.86 -13.76
C GLY A 12 27.09 18.72 -14.12
N ARG A 13 27.89 18.20 -13.18
CA ARG A 13 29.35 18.11 -13.32
C ARG A 13 29.76 17.25 -14.51
N GLU A 14 29.00 16.20 -14.84
CA GLU A 14 29.27 15.34 -15.99
C GLU A 14 29.17 16.05 -17.35
N LYS A 15 28.43 17.17 -17.40
CA LYS A 15 28.17 17.92 -18.65
C LYS A 15 29.18 19.03 -18.91
N ILE A 16 30.01 19.42 -17.94
CA ILE A 16 30.96 20.53 -18.08
C ILE A 16 31.88 20.40 -19.30
N PRO A 17 32.56 19.25 -19.55
CA PRO A 17 33.51 19.16 -20.65
C PRO A 17 32.84 19.33 -22.03
N MET A 18 31.61 18.86 -22.18
CA MET A 18 30.82 19.03 -23.40
C MET A 18 30.30 20.46 -23.54
N PHE A 19 29.86 21.06 -22.43
CA PHE A 19 29.37 22.42 -22.36
C PHE A 19 30.45 23.45 -22.77
N GLU A 20 31.66 23.32 -22.24
CA GLU A 20 32.81 24.18 -22.58
C GLU A 20 33.16 24.10 -24.08
N ARG A 21 33.24 22.87 -24.63
CA ARG A 21 33.53 22.66 -26.06
C ARG A 21 32.45 23.27 -26.95
N MET A 22 31.18 23.16 -26.57
CA MET A 22 30.06 23.71 -27.35
C MET A 22 30.06 25.24 -27.33
N LEU A 23 30.27 25.84 -26.15
CA LEU A 23 30.43 27.29 -26.01
C LEU A 23 31.58 27.82 -26.87
N TRP A 24 32.74 27.18 -26.81
CA TRP A 24 33.91 27.59 -27.60
C TRP A 24 33.63 27.57 -29.10
N ARG A 25 33.00 26.49 -29.61
CA ARG A 25 32.69 26.30 -31.03
C ARG A 25 31.66 27.31 -31.55
N VAL A 26 30.57 27.53 -30.81
CA VAL A 26 29.46 28.40 -31.27
C VAL A 26 29.81 29.88 -31.13
N CYS A 27 30.55 30.24 -30.08
CA CYS A 27 30.94 31.62 -29.79
C CYS A 27 32.31 32.00 -30.37
N ARG A 28 33.01 31.07 -31.06
CA ARG A 28 34.34 31.26 -31.66
C ARG A 28 35.39 31.80 -30.67
N GLY A 29 35.34 31.33 -29.43
CA GLY A 29 36.25 31.77 -28.36
C GLY A 29 35.97 33.17 -27.77
N ASN A 30 34.89 33.85 -28.18
CA ASN A 30 34.55 35.20 -27.67
C ASN A 30 33.78 35.19 -26.32
N VAL A 31 33.68 34.05 -25.66
CA VAL A 31 33.03 33.87 -24.36
C VAL A 31 34.01 33.20 -23.41
N PHE A 32 34.20 33.81 -22.24
CA PHE A 32 35.12 33.31 -21.23
C PHE A 32 34.34 32.57 -20.14
N LEU A 33 34.63 31.28 -19.95
CA LEU A 33 33.99 30.43 -18.95
C LEU A 33 34.91 30.27 -17.73
N ARG A 34 34.33 30.40 -16.54
CA ARG A 34 34.91 29.93 -15.28
C ARG A 34 33.86 29.08 -14.57
N TYR A 35 34.29 28.00 -13.93
CA TYR A 35 33.44 27.16 -13.12
C TYR A 35 34.12 26.78 -11.81
N ALA A 36 33.31 26.44 -10.82
CA ALA A 36 33.72 25.93 -9.52
C ALA A 36 32.78 24.79 -9.14
N ASP A 37 33.34 23.71 -8.61
CA ASP A 37 32.57 22.54 -8.20
C ASP A 37 31.88 22.78 -6.85
N ILE A 38 30.67 22.25 -6.70
CA ILE A 38 29.97 22.20 -5.41
C ILE A 38 30.31 20.86 -4.77
N ASP A 39 30.83 20.87 -3.55
CA ASP A 39 31.28 19.65 -2.87
C ASP A 39 30.10 18.75 -2.44
N GLU A 40 28.95 19.35 -2.14
CA GLU A 40 27.73 18.65 -1.73
C GLU A 40 26.93 18.13 -2.93
N GLN A 41 26.37 16.92 -2.79
CA GLN A 41 25.42 16.39 -3.75
C GLN A 41 24.07 17.07 -3.55
N LEU A 42 23.50 17.58 -4.64
CA LEU A 42 22.23 18.28 -4.62
C LEU A 42 21.17 17.43 -5.30
N GLU A 43 20.01 17.33 -4.68
CA GLU A 43 18.85 16.70 -5.29
C GLU A 43 18.37 17.54 -6.49
N ASP A 44 18.10 16.89 -7.61
CA ASP A 44 17.45 17.54 -8.74
C ASP A 44 15.97 17.79 -8.39
N PRO A 45 15.48 19.05 -8.42
CA PRO A 45 14.08 19.35 -8.11
C PRO A 45 13.06 18.69 -9.05
N VAL A 46 13.49 18.15 -10.20
CA VAL A 46 12.61 17.50 -11.18
C VAL A 46 12.69 15.97 -11.12
N THR A 47 13.89 15.41 -10.93
CA THR A 47 14.06 13.94 -10.95
C THR A 47 14.15 13.31 -9.56
N GLY A 48 14.49 14.08 -8.52
CA GLY A 48 14.74 13.57 -7.18
C GLY A 48 16.06 12.80 -7.05
N ASP A 49 16.91 12.83 -8.08
CA ASP A 49 18.20 12.14 -8.06
C ASP A 49 19.27 12.99 -7.37
N GLU A 50 20.14 12.35 -6.59
CA GLU A 50 21.35 12.98 -6.06
C GLU A 50 22.36 13.19 -7.19
N MET A 51 22.70 14.46 -7.46
CA MET A 51 23.64 14.81 -8.53
C MET A 51 24.73 15.75 -8.04
N GLN A 52 25.96 15.52 -8.50
CA GLN A 52 27.05 16.49 -8.35
C GLN A 52 26.85 17.64 -9.33
N LYS A 53 26.79 18.86 -8.80
CA LYS A 53 26.59 20.08 -9.58
C LYS A 53 27.80 21.00 -9.45
N SER A 54 27.98 21.85 -10.46
CA SER A 54 29.04 22.85 -10.49
C SER A 54 28.44 24.20 -10.88
N VAL A 55 28.93 25.27 -10.26
CA VAL A 55 28.55 26.65 -10.59
C VAL A 55 29.44 27.14 -11.71
N PHE A 56 28.88 27.90 -12.64
CA PHE A 56 29.64 28.55 -13.70
C PHE A 56 29.30 30.03 -13.85
N ILE A 57 30.27 30.79 -14.35
CA ILE A 57 30.13 32.17 -14.79
C ILE A 57 30.69 32.32 -16.21
N LEU A 58 29.89 32.93 -17.08
CA LEU A 58 30.21 33.21 -18.48
C LEU A 58 30.33 34.71 -18.67
N PHE A 59 31.49 35.18 -19.13
CA PHE A 59 31.70 36.56 -19.54
C PHE A 59 31.58 36.67 -21.06
N TYR A 60 30.79 37.63 -21.52
CA TYR A 60 30.56 37.86 -22.94
C TYR A 60 30.43 39.35 -23.25
N GLN A 61 30.59 39.67 -24.53
CA GLN A 61 30.45 41.02 -25.02
C GLN A 61 29.46 41.08 -26.19
N GLY A 62 28.40 41.87 -26.04
CA GLY A 62 27.38 42.07 -27.07
C GLY A 62 26.12 41.21 -26.90
N GLU A 63 24.99 41.74 -27.37
CA GLU A 63 23.65 41.16 -27.20
C GLU A 63 23.48 39.82 -27.95
N GLN A 64 24.10 39.68 -29.13
CA GLN A 64 23.99 38.46 -29.95
C GLN A 64 24.66 37.25 -29.29
N LEU A 65 25.78 37.44 -28.59
CA LEU A 65 26.46 36.36 -27.87
C LEU A 65 25.66 35.93 -26.63
N LYS A 66 24.98 36.86 -25.95
CA LYS A 66 24.04 36.54 -24.86
C LYS A 66 22.98 35.55 -25.30
N GLY A 67 22.30 35.84 -26.41
CA GLY A 67 21.23 34.98 -26.94
C GLY A 67 21.71 33.58 -27.32
N ARG A 68 22.93 33.47 -27.88
CA ARG A 68 23.54 32.17 -28.18
C ARG A 68 23.91 31.40 -26.90
N ALA A 69 24.50 32.07 -25.92
CA ALA A 69 24.89 31.45 -24.64
C ALA A 69 23.68 30.91 -23.86
N ILE A 70 22.56 31.67 -23.81
CA ILE A 70 21.33 31.23 -23.15
C ILE A 70 20.78 29.96 -23.81
N LYS A 71 20.69 29.92 -25.14
CA LYS A 71 20.23 28.72 -25.88
C LYS A 71 21.09 27.49 -25.61
N ILE A 72 22.41 27.67 -25.45
CA ILE A 72 23.30 26.56 -25.08
C ILE A 72 23.01 26.13 -23.63
N CYS A 73 22.85 27.07 -22.69
CA CYS A 73 22.51 26.75 -21.30
C CYS A 73 21.20 25.95 -21.21
N GLU A 74 20.15 26.38 -21.92
CA GLU A 74 18.87 25.68 -22.00
C GLU A 74 19.03 24.27 -22.60
N GLY A 75 19.82 24.13 -23.69
CA GLY A 75 20.07 22.84 -24.33
C GLY A 75 20.78 21.83 -23.43
N PHE A 76 21.64 22.28 -22.52
CA PHE A 76 22.32 21.43 -21.53
C PHE A 76 21.54 21.28 -20.21
N ARG A 77 20.32 21.85 -20.13
CA ARG A 77 19.48 21.91 -18.92
C ARG A 77 20.18 22.57 -17.73
N ALA A 78 20.96 23.61 -17.98
CA ALA A 78 21.56 24.42 -16.94
C ALA A 78 20.55 25.43 -16.39
N THR A 79 20.47 25.55 -15.06
CA THR A 79 19.61 26.52 -14.38
C THR A 79 20.33 27.85 -14.22
N LEU A 80 19.78 28.91 -14.81
CA LEU A 80 20.37 30.26 -14.80
C LEU A 80 19.84 31.07 -13.62
N TYR A 81 20.75 31.77 -12.93
CA TYR A 81 20.41 32.65 -11.82
C TYR A 81 20.80 34.10 -12.12
N PRO A 82 19.92 35.07 -11.87
CA PRO A 82 20.26 36.49 -12.00
C PRO A 82 21.20 36.89 -10.86
N CYS A 83 22.43 37.30 -11.19
CA CYS A 83 23.40 37.77 -10.21
C CYS A 83 23.67 39.28 -10.40
N PRO A 84 23.47 40.13 -9.36
CA PRO A 84 23.72 41.56 -9.43
C PRO A 84 25.17 41.93 -9.74
N GLY A 85 25.38 43.12 -10.28
CA GLY A 85 26.71 43.60 -10.66
C GLY A 85 27.52 44.17 -9.49
N SER A 86 26.85 44.79 -8.52
CA SER A 86 27.50 45.45 -7.38
C SER A 86 27.64 44.52 -6.18
N LEU A 87 28.67 44.77 -5.35
CA LEU A 87 28.89 44.01 -4.12
C LEU A 87 27.73 44.22 -3.12
N GLU A 88 27.24 45.45 -3.00
CA GLU A 88 26.14 45.81 -2.10
C GLU A 88 24.83 45.11 -2.46
N GLU A 89 24.44 45.10 -3.74
CA GLU A 89 23.23 44.41 -4.21
C GLU A 89 23.33 42.88 -4.01
N ARG A 90 24.53 42.31 -4.17
CA ARG A 90 24.75 40.87 -3.90
C ARG A 90 24.56 40.55 -2.42
N SER A 91 25.14 41.36 -1.52
CA SER A 91 24.97 41.17 -0.08
C SER A 91 23.50 41.28 0.35
N GLN A 92 22.75 42.23 -0.22
CA GLN A 92 21.32 42.35 0.02
C GLN A 92 20.52 41.15 -0.52
N MET A 93 20.87 40.66 -1.71
CA MET A 93 20.22 39.47 -2.29
C MET A 93 20.48 38.21 -1.45
N VAL A 94 21.71 38.01 -0.97
CA VAL A 94 22.05 36.89 -0.08
C VAL A 94 21.25 36.96 1.21
N ALA A 95 21.18 38.14 1.84
CA ALA A 95 20.38 38.33 3.06
C ALA A 95 18.88 38.04 2.81
N GLY A 96 18.32 38.52 1.70
CA GLY A 96 16.93 38.27 1.34
C GLY A 96 16.61 36.84 0.92
N VAL A 97 17.58 36.11 0.36
CA VAL A 97 17.44 34.66 0.10
C VAL A 97 17.51 33.88 1.40
N GLY A 98 18.40 34.28 2.32
CA GLY A 98 18.50 33.67 3.65
C GLY A 98 17.18 33.75 4.43
N THR A 99 16.58 34.93 4.52
CA THR A 99 15.29 35.09 5.23
C THR A 99 14.18 34.25 4.59
N ARG A 100 14.09 34.22 3.25
CA ARG A 100 13.11 33.37 2.54
C ARG A 100 13.37 31.89 2.77
N LEU A 101 14.63 31.47 2.87
CA LEU A 101 14.97 30.07 3.15
C LEU A 101 14.53 29.68 4.55
N ASP A 102 14.73 30.54 5.54
CA ASP A 102 14.28 30.33 6.92
C ASP A 102 12.75 30.27 7.02
N ASP A 103 12.05 31.16 6.31
CA ASP A 103 10.58 31.16 6.21
C ASP A 103 10.08 29.84 5.58
N LEU A 104 10.69 29.39 4.48
CA LEU A 104 10.34 28.14 3.82
C LEU A 104 10.59 26.92 4.70
N ASN A 105 11.73 26.88 5.40
CA ASN A 105 12.04 25.80 6.35
C ASN A 105 11.03 25.74 7.48
N SER A 106 10.59 26.90 7.99
CA SER A 106 9.57 26.98 9.03
C SER A 106 8.22 26.45 8.53
N VAL A 107 7.80 26.84 7.33
CA VAL A 107 6.55 26.36 6.70
C VAL A 107 6.61 24.85 6.41
N MET A 108 7.74 24.35 5.93
CA MET A 108 7.93 22.91 5.70
C MET A 108 7.82 22.11 7.00
N GLY A 109 8.44 22.58 8.09
CA GLY A 109 8.35 21.94 9.41
C GLY A 109 6.91 21.89 9.94
N GLU A 110 6.18 23.01 9.87
CA GLU A 110 4.77 23.06 10.28
C GLU A 110 3.87 22.16 9.43
N THR A 111 4.11 22.14 8.11
CA THR A 111 3.36 21.29 7.18
C THR A 111 3.60 19.82 7.44
N GLU A 112 4.85 19.43 7.69
CA GLU A 112 5.20 18.05 8.02
C GLU A 112 4.61 17.63 9.37
N GLY A 113 4.65 18.51 10.37
CA GLY A 113 4.03 18.29 11.67
C GLY A 113 2.50 18.15 11.57
N HIS A 114 1.84 18.98 10.76
CA HIS A 114 0.41 18.84 10.48
C HIS A 114 0.10 17.51 9.78
N ARG A 115 0.84 17.17 8.72
CA ARG A 115 0.70 15.90 8.01
C ARG A 115 0.83 14.71 8.95
N ARG A 116 1.84 14.71 9.82
CA ARG A 116 2.09 13.62 10.79
C ARG A 116 0.92 13.46 11.76
N ARG A 117 0.41 14.56 12.33
CA ARG A 117 -0.76 14.53 13.23
C ARG A 117 -2.00 13.94 12.56
N VAL A 118 -2.29 14.35 11.32
CA VAL A 118 -3.44 13.81 10.56
C VAL A 118 -3.25 12.32 10.26
N LEU A 119 -2.04 11.90 9.88
CA LEU A 119 -1.74 10.50 9.61
C LEU A 119 -1.85 9.64 10.87
N GLU A 120 -1.35 10.09 12.02
CA GLU A 120 -1.44 9.37 13.29
C GLU A 120 -2.90 9.22 13.74
N ALA A 121 -3.69 10.29 13.67
CA ALA A 121 -5.11 10.27 13.99
C ALA A 121 -5.88 9.30 13.07
N THR A 122 -5.55 9.29 11.78
CA THR A 122 -6.17 8.41 10.78
C THR A 122 -5.73 6.96 10.97
N ALA A 123 -4.45 6.71 11.27
CA ALA A 123 -3.90 5.37 11.45
C ALA A 123 -4.57 4.63 12.63
N GLY A 124 -4.91 5.35 13.70
CA GLY A 124 -5.63 4.76 14.83
C GLY A 124 -7.05 4.28 14.49
N SER A 125 -7.78 5.02 13.64
CA SER A 125 -9.16 4.70 13.26
C SER A 125 -9.27 3.79 12.04
N LEU A 126 -8.26 3.75 11.17
CA LEU A 126 -8.29 3.06 9.88
C LEU A 126 -8.68 1.58 9.97
N PRO A 127 -8.16 0.75 10.90
CA PRO A 127 -8.56 -0.65 11.00
C PRO A 127 -10.06 -0.81 11.28
N SER A 128 -10.61 0.06 12.13
CA SER A 128 -12.04 0.03 12.45
C SER A 128 -12.91 0.43 11.25
N TRP A 129 -12.47 1.43 10.48
CA TRP A 129 -13.16 1.86 9.26
C TRP A 129 -13.12 0.78 8.20
N LEU A 130 -11.98 0.12 7.99
CA LEU A 130 -11.87 -1.01 7.08
C LEU A 130 -12.84 -2.12 7.47
N VAL A 131 -12.90 -2.51 8.75
CA VAL A 131 -13.86 -3.55 9.20
C VAL A 131 -15.31 -3.12 8.92
N ARG A 132 -15.66 -1.85 9.15
CA ARG A 132 -17.01 -1.34 8.87
C ARG A 132 -17.35 -1.38 7.38
N VAL A 133 -16.44 -0.94 6.53
CA VAL A 133 -16.63 -0.93 5.07
C VAL A 133 -16.74 -2.35 4.53
N HIS A 134 -15.88 -3.28 4.95
CA HIS A 134 -15.94 -4.68 4.51
C HIS A 134 -17.23 -5.35 4.96
N LYS A 135 -17.67 -5.13 6.20
CA LYS A 135 -18.97 -5.64 6.69
C LYS A 135 -20.14 -5.07 5.88
N MET A 136 -20.15 -3.77 5.63
CA MET A 136 -21.21 -3.11 4.86
C MET A 136 -21.24 -3.62 3.41
N LYS A 137 -20.07 -3.77 2.78
CA LYS A 137 -19.92 -4.38 1.44
C LYS A 137 -20.47 -5.81 1.42
N ALA A 138 -20.13 -6.64 2.40
CA ALA A 138 -20.64 -8.00 2.50
C ALA A 138 -22.18 -8.03 2.66
N ILE A 139 -22.74 -7.14 3.49
CA ILE A 139 -24.19 -7.01 3.65
C ILE A 139 -24.86 -6.64 2.33
N TYR A 140 -24.39 -5.61 1.64
CA TYR A 140 -24.97 -5.23 0.34
C TYR A 140 -24.78 -6.32 -0.72
N HIS A 141 -23.65 -7.01 -0.72
CA HIS A 141 -23.45 -8.15 -1.61
C HIS A 141 -24.47 -9.27 -1.34
N THR A 142 -24.76 -9.59 -0.07
CA THR A 142 -25.81 -10.56 0.28
C THR A 142 -27.22 -10.08 -0.04
N LEU A 143 -27.51 -8.78 0.13
CA LEU A 143 -28.81 -8.20 -0.23
C LEU A 143 -29.04 -8.24 -1.75
N ASN A 144 -27.98 -8.10 -2.54
CA ASN A 144 -28.06 -8.21 -4.00
C ASN A 144 -28.38 -9.64 -4.49
N LEU A 145 -28.16 -10.66 -3.65
CA LEU A 145 -28.58 -12.05 -3.94
C LEU A 145 -30.06 -12.30 -3.59
N CYS A 146 -30.71 -11.38 -2.88
CA CYS A 146 -32.11 -11.50 -2.51
C CYS A 146 -33.03 -11.01 -3.64
N ASN A 147 -34.21 -11.62 -3.75
CA ASN A 147 -35.24 -11.13 -4.65
C ASN A 147 -36.04 -10.00 -3.99
N MET A 148 -36.41 -8.98 -4.75
CA MET A 148 -37.19 -7.84 -4.26
C MET A 148 -38.64 -7.96 -4.68
N ASP A 149 -39.54 -8.05 -3.70
CA ASP A 149 -40.97 -7.95 -3.96
C ASP A 149 -41.38 -6.47 -4.04
N VAL A 150 -41.71 -6.02 -5.25
CA VAL A 150 -42.11 -4.63 -5.56
C VAL A 150 -43.43 -4.25 -4.88
N THR A 151 -44.28 -5.22 -4.56
CA THR A 151 -45.62 -4.98 -4.02
C THR A 151 -45.60 -4.70 -2.51
N GLN A 152 -44.83 -5.47 -1.74
CA GLN A 152 -44.72 -5.31 -0.29
C GLN A 152 -43.47 -4.53 0.15
N LYS A 153 -42.59 -4.15 -0.79
CA LYS A 153 -41.25 -3.57 -0.49
C LYS A 153 -40.47 -4.43 0.50
N CYS A 154 -40.58 -5.75 0.36
CA CYS A 154 -39.90 -6.74 1.17
C CYS A 154 -38.85 -7.48 0.34
N LEU A 155 -37.80 -7.96 1.00
CA LEU A 155 -36.82 -8.84 0.39
C LEU A 155 -37.16 -10.29 0.72
N ILE A 156 -37.13 -11.13 -0.30
CA ILE A 156 -37.35 -12.58 -0.20
C ILE A 156 -36.02 -13.25 -0.49
N ALA A 157 -35.59 -14.12 0.42
CA ALA A 157 -34.37 -14.88 0.29
C ALA A 157 -34.62 -16.36 0.60
N GLU A 158 -34.10 -17.24 -0.24
CA GLU A 158 -34.06 -18.68 -0.01
C GLU A 158 -32.67 -19.04 0.49
N ILE A 159 -32.59 -19.68 1.66
CA ILE A 159 -31.31 -19.97 2.33
C ILE A 159 -31.26 -21.41 2.84
N TRP A 160 -30.07 -22.01 2.75
CA TRP A 160 -29.78 -23.28 3.42
C TRP A 160 -29.39 -23.02 4.88
N CYS A 161 -30.06 -23.71 5.80
CA CYS A 161 -29.79 -23.61 7.24
C CYS A 161 -29.83 -25.02 7.87
N PRO A 162 -28.87 -25.36 8.75
CA PRO A 162 -28.94 -26.59 9.53
C PRO A 162 -30.21 -26.64 10.39
N ILE A 163 -30.91 -27.77 10.37
CA ILE A 163 -32.19 -27.95 11.11
C ILE A 163 -32.00 -27.68 12.61
N SER A 164 -30.85 -28.03 13.17
CA SER A 164 -30.51 -27.81 14.58
C SER A 164 -30.30 -26.35 14.98
N ASP A 165 -30.05 -25.45 14.01
CA ASP A 165 -29.72 -24.04 14.28
C ASP A 165 -30.85 -23.07 13.85
N VAL A 166 -32.00 -23.59 13.41
CA VAL A 166 -33.17 -22.78 12.98
C VAL A 166 -33.64 -21.84 14.09
N ASP A 167 -33.69 -22.31 15.35
CA ASP A 167 -34.12 -21.47 16.47
C ASP A 167 -33.18 -20.28 16.72
N LYS A 168 -31.87 -20.46 16.48
CA LYS A 168 -30.89 -19.38 16.60
C LYS A 168 -31.12 -18.31 15.54
N VAL A 169 -31.45 -18.71 14.31
CA VAL A 169 -31.78 -17.80 13.22
C VAL A 169 -33.07 -17.04 13.54
N ARG A 170 -34.11 -17.73 14.00
CA ARG A 170 -35.39 -17.11 14.42
C ARG A 170 -35.18 -16.07 15.53
N LEU A 171 -34.36 -16.40 16.52
CA LEU A 171 -34.02 -15.46 17.61
C LEU A 171 -33.23 -14.24 17.10
N ALA A 172 -32.28 -14.44 16.18
CA ALA A 172 -31.52 -13.34 15.59
C ALA A 172 -32.42 -12.40 14.78
N LEU A 173 -33.36 -12.95 14.01
CA LEU A 173 -34.36 -12.20 13.25
C LEU A 173 -35.29 -11.39 14.17
N SER A 174 -35.79 -12.01 15.24
CA SER A 174 -36.62 -11.32 16.24
C SER A 174 -35.89 -10.15 16.91
N ARG A 175 -34.63 -10.33 17.31
CA ARG A 175 -33.79 -9.25 17.86
C ARG A 175 -33.52 -8.15 16.85
N ALA A 176 -33.37 -8.49 15.58
CA ALA A 176 -33.16 -7.51 14.51
C ALA A 176 -34.42 -6.65 14.27
N THR A 177 -35.61 -7.26 14.27
CA THR A 177 -36.89 -6.56 14.19
C THR A 177 -37.11 -5.64 15.39
N GLU A 178 -36.79 -6.09 16.60
CA GLU A 178 -36.91 -5.25 17.80
C GLU A 178 -35.98 -4.03 17.75
N ARG A 179 -34.72 -4.22 17.31
CA ARG A 179 -33.74 -3.13 17.17
C ARG A 179 -34.05 -2.15 16.05
N SER A 180 -34.70 -2.60 14.98
CA SER A 180 -35.08 -1.73 13.87
C SER A 180 -36.35 -0.92 14.17
N GLY A 181 -37.08 -1.27 15.24
CA GLY A 181 -38.36 -0.63 15.57
C GLY A 181 -39.45 -0.89 14.52
N SER A 182 -39.26 -1.86 13.63
CA SER A 182 -40.23 -2.17 12.57
C SER A 182 -41.41 -2.96 13.14
N THR A 183 -42.61 -2.59 12.71
CA THR A 183 -43.85 -3.30 13.04
C THR A 183 -44.03 -4.56 12.20
N VAL A 184 -43.24 -4.75 11.14
CA VAL A 184 -43.32 -5.92 10.26
C VAL A 184 -42.44 -7.04 10.83
N PRO A 185 -43.04 -8.18 11.22
CA PRO A 185 -42.29 -9.33 11.71
C PRO A 185 -41.46 -9.95 10.58
N SER A 186 -40.25 -10.36 10.92
CA SER A 186 -39.44 -11.21 10.04
C SER A 186 -40.02 -12.63 10.05
N ILE A 187 -40.39 -13.15 8.89
CA ILE A 187 -41.03 -14.46 8.73
C ILE A 187 -39.97 -15.44 8.20
N LEU A 188 -39.84 -16.59 8.86
CA LEU A 188 -39.03 -17.71 8.39
C LEU A 188 -39.96 -18.87 8.08
N ASN A 189 -40.06 -19.24 6.81
CA ASN A 189 -40.86 -20.37 6.37
C ASN A 189 -39.94 -21.53 5.94
N ARG A 190 -40.30 -22.76 6.34
CA ARG A 190 -39.59 -23.96 5.91
C ARG A 190 -40.16 -24.43 4.58
N MET A 191 -39.33 -24.45 3.56
CA MET A 191 -39.70 -24.95 2.23
C MET A 191 -39.20 -26.39 2.04
N VAL A 192 -39.92 -27.16 1.23
CA VAL A 192 -39.48 -28.45 0.72
C VAL A 192 -38.95 -28.21 -0.69
N SER A 193 -37.71 -28.61 -0.94
CA SER A 193 -37.05 -28.45 -2.24
C SER A 193 -36.53 -29.81 -2.70
N GLU A 194 -36.56 -30.05 -4.01
CA GLU A 194 -35.97 -31.23 -4.66
C GLU A 194 -34.47 -31.05 -4.95
N GLN A 195 -33.92 -29.86 -4.70
CA GLN A 195 -32.50 -29.59 -4.88
C GLN A 195 -31.66 -30.29 -3.81
N ASN A 196 -30.47 -30.74 -4.21
CA ASN A 196 -29.51 -31.33 -3.29
C ASN A 196 -28.99 -30.27 -2.29
N PRO A 197 -29.26 -30.42 -0.98
CA PRO A 197 -28.76 -29.49 0.01
C PRO A 197 -27.23 -29.62 0.17
N PRO A 198 -26.54 -28.54 0.60
CA PRO A 198 -25.11 -28.58 0.84
C PRO A 198 -24.77 -29.45 2.06
N THR A 199 -23.62 -30.14 1.99
CA THR A 199 -23.06 -30.91 3.09
C THR A 199 -22.40 -29.98 4.11
N PHE A 200 -22.75 -30.13 5.39
CA PHE A 200 -22.20 -29.34 6.49
C PHE A 200 -21.69 -30.23 7.62
N ASN A 201 -20.38 -30.22 7.84
CA ASN A 201 -19.70 -30.95 8.91
C ASN A 201 -19.32 -30.00 10.04
N ARG A 202 -19.79 -30.28 11.27
CA ARG A 202 -19.40 -29.51 12.45
C ARG A 202 -17.98 -29.89 12.87
N THR A 203 -17.03 -29.00 12.62
CA THR A 203 -15.63 -29.17 13.03
C THR A 203 -15.34 -28.43 14.33
N ASN A 204 -14.40 -28.96 15.10
CA ASN A 204 -13.77 -28.27 16.22
C ASN A 204 -12.33 -27.92 15.83
N LYS A 205 -11.61 -27.24 16.73
CA LYS A 205 -10.22 -26.83 16.49
C LYS A 205 -9.26 -27.98 16.13
N PHE A 206 -9.57 -29.19 16.60
CA PHE A 206 -8.76 -30.38 16.36
C PHE A 206 -9.17 -31.11 15.07
N THR A 207 -10.47 -31.28 14.84
CA THR A 207 -11.01 -32.01 13.68
C THR A 207 -11.00 -31.19 12.40
N SER A 208 -10.87 -29.86 12.46
CA SER A 208 -10.81 -28.99 11.26
C SER A 208 -9.63 -29.33 10.34
N GLY A 209 -8.46 -29.65 10.91
CA GLY A 209 -7.28 -30.03 10.11
C GLY A 209 -7.53 -31.31 9.30
N PHE A 210 -8.07 -32.34 9.95
CA PHE A 210 -8.38 -33.62 9.30
C PHE A 210 -9.55 -33.50 8.31
N GLN A 211 -10.56 -32.68 8.63
CA GLN A 211 -11.65 -32.39 7.71
C GLN A 211 -11.14 -31.72 6.44
N ASN A 212 -10.24 -30.73 6.55
CA ASN A 212 -9.66 -30.07 5.38
C ASN A 212 -8.85 -31.05 4.50
N ILE A 213 -8.18 -32.04 5.09
CA ILE A 213 -7.48 -33.09 4.34
C ILE A 213 -8.48 -33.94 3.53
N VAL A 214 -9.61 -34.31 4.14
CA VAL A 214 -10.68 -35.06 3.45
C VAL A 214 -11.33 -34.20 2.36
N ASP A 215 -11.71 -32.96 2.68
CA ASP A 215 -12.40 -32.05 1.77
C ASP A 215 -11.52 -31.65 0.58
N ALA A 216 -10.19 -31.70 0.71
CA ALA A 216 -9.25 -31.46 -0.38
C ALA A 216 -9.33 -32.51 -1.50
N TYR A 217 -9.74 -33.74 -1.18
CA TYR A 217 -10.01 -34.78 -2.18
C TYR A 217 -11.40 -34.61 -2.81
N GLY A 218 -12.37 -34.13 -2.05
CA GLY A 218 -13.72 -33.85 -2.51
C GLY A 218 -14.66 -33.62 -1.34
N VAL A 219 -15.70 -32.84 -1.59
CA VAL A 219 -16.80 -32.64 -0.64
C VAL A 219 -17.76 -33.82 -0.79
N GLY A 220 -18.04 -34.51 0.31
CA GLY A 220 -18.96 -35.66 0.32
C GLY A 220 -20.41 -35.27 0.03
N ASP A 221 -21.18 -36.23 -0.46
CA ASP A 221 -22.58 -36.04 -0.80
C ASP A 221 -23.45 -35.84 0.45
N TYR A 222 -24.65 -35.29 0.26
CA TYR A 222 -25.53 -35.00 1.36
C TYR A 222 -25.93 -36.27 2.11
N ARG A 223 -25.65 -36.30 3.42
CA ARG A 223 -25.85 -37.44 4.34
C ARG A 223 -24.98 -38.66 4.03
N GLU A 224 -23.89 -38.48 3.29
CA GLU A 224 -22.85 -39.50 3.19
C GLU A 224 -22.09 -39.63 4.52
N VAL A 225 -21.53 -40.82 4.77
CA VAL A 225 -20.69 -41.07 5.95
C VAL A 225 -19.38 -40.30 5.79
N ASN A 226 -19.17 -39.32 6.66
CA ASN A 226 -17.92 -38.55 6.68
C ASN A 226 -16.75 -39.46 7.11
N PRO A 227 -15.68 -39.61 6.30
CA PRO A 227 -14.53 -40.43 6.66
C PRO A 227 -13.60 -39.76 7.69
N ALA A 228 -13.70 -38.44 7.91
CA ALA A 228 -12.79 -37.68 8.78
C ALA A 228 -12.60 -38.24 10.20
N PRO A 229 -13.65 -38.75 10.90
CA PRO A 229 -13.47 -39.39 12.21
C PRO A 229 -12.59 -40.64 12.18
N TYR A 230 -12.61 -41.41 11.08
CA TYR A 230 -11.75 -42.58 10.90
C TYR A 230 -10.34 -42.15 10.51
N THR A 231 -10.24 -41.21 9.56
CA THR A 231 -8.97 -40.61 9.11
C THR A 231 -8.18 -40.03 10.28
N LEU A 232 -8.85 -39.51 11.31
CA LEU A 232 -8.23 -39.01 12.53
C LEU A 232 -7.25 -40.00 13.18
N ILE A 233 -7.58 -41.30 13.15
CA ILE A 233 -6.79 -42.36 13.78
C ILE A 233 -5.97 -43.09 12.71
N THR A 234 -6.60 -43.46 11.60
CA THR A 234 -5.97 -44.30 10.58
C THR A 234 -4.86 -43.57 9.83
N PHE A 235 -4.99 -42.27 9.56
CA PHE A 235 -3.99 -41.52 8.81
C PHE A 235 -2.67 -41.37 9.58
N PRO A 236 -2.63 -40.88 10.84
CA PRO A 236 -1.40 -40.85 11.61
C PRO A 236 -0.81 -42.24 11.86
N PHE A 237 -1.65 -43.27 12.03
CA PHE A 237 -1.19 -44.64 12.21
C PHE A 237 -0.47 -45.20 10.97
N LEU A 238 -1.09 -45.07 9.79
CA LEU A 238 -0.47 -45.52 8.53
C LEU A 238 0.82 -44.73 8.24
N PHE A 239 0.84 -43.43 8.53
CA PHE A 239 2.05 -42.62 8.45
C PHE A 239 3.15 -43.14 9.37
N ALA A 240 2.82 -43.50 10.62
CA ALA A 240 3.79 -44.04 11.58
C ALA A 240 4.39 -45.38 11.15
N VAL A 241 3.60 -46.26 10.51
CA VAL A 241 4.11 -47.53 9.95
C VAL A 241 5.11 -47.28 8.81
N MET A 242 4.85 -46.29 7.96
CA MET A 242 5.73 -45.96 6.83
C MET A 242 6.99 -45.18 7.26
N PHE A 243 6.89 -44.39 8.33
CA PHE A 243 7.92 -43.48 8.83
C PHE A 243 8.49 -43.96 10.18
N GLY A 244 8.61 -45.27 10.35
CA GLY A 244 8.88 -45.95 11.63
C GLY A 244 10.30 -45.80 12.17
N ASP A 245 10.67 -44.58 12.57
CA ASP A 245 11.92 -44.26 13.27
C ASP A 245 11.64 -43.50 14.57
N LEU A 246 12.14 -44.03 15.69
CA LEU A 246 11.96 -43.46 17.02
C LEU A 246 12.63 -42.08 17.15
N GLY A 247 13.82 -41.89 16.59
CA GLY A 247 14.55 -40.61 16.67
C GLY A 247 13.81 -39.50 15.93
N HIS A 248 13.39 -39.78 14.69
CA HIS A 248 12.59 -38.85 13.90
C HIS A 248 11.21 -38.60 14.55
N GLY A 249 10.58 -39.63 15.14
CA GLY A 249 9.32 -39.50 15.86
C GLY A 249 9.40 -38.54 17.06
N ILE A 250 10.50 -38.60 17.83
CA ILE A 250 10.74 -37.67 18.94
C ILE A 250 10.89 -36.24 18.43
N ILE A 251 11.69 -36.02 17.37
CA ILE A 251 11.90 -34.68 16.79
C ILE A 251 10.58 -34.09 16.28
N MET A 252 9.78 -34.87 15.54
CA MET A 252 8.47 -34.46 15.04
C MET A 252 7.49 -34.13 16.18
N THR A 253 7.52 -34.90 17.26
CA THR A 253 6.68 -34.65 18.44
C THR A 253 7.09 -33.38 19.16
N LEU A 254 8.40 -33.13 19.35
CA LEU A 254 8.91 -31.90 19.96
C LEU A 254 8.52 -30.67 19.13
N PHE A 255 8.62 -30.76 17.80
CA PHE A 255 8.21 -29.68 16.90
C PHE A 255 6.70 -29.45 16.91
N ALA A 256 5.89 -30.51 16.87
CA ALA A 256 4.44 -30.40 16.97
C ALA A 256 4.02 -29.79 18.32
N LEU A 257 4.65 -30.21 19.42
CA LEU A 257 4.41 -29.65 20.75
C LEU A 257 4.78 -28.17 20.81
N TYR A 258 5.90 -27.78 20.22
CA TYR A 258 6.30 -26.37 20.10
C TYR A 258 5.21 -25.54 19.40
N LEU A 259 4.69 -26.00 18.26
CA LEU A 259 3.62 -25.29 17.53
C LEU A 259 2.32 -25.16 18.36
N VAL A 260 1.95 -26.21 19.10
CA VAL A 260 0.75 -26.19 19.95
C VAL A 260 0.92 -25.26 21.15
N ILE A 261 2.08 -25.26 21.80
CA ILE A 261 2.37 -24.37 22.95
C ILE A 261 2.39 -22.91 22.51
N PHE A 262 3.01 -22.61 21.36
CA PHE A 262 3.15 -21.23 20.86
C PHE A 262 2.02 -20.78 19.94
N GLU A 263 0.93 -21.53 19.84
CA GLU A 263 -0.16 -21.28 18.90
C GLU A 263 -0.72 -19.87 18.98
N LYS A 264 -0.98 -19.34 20.18
CA LYS A 264 -1.50 -17.96 20.34
C LYS A 264 -0.52 -16.93 19.78
N LYS A 265 0.77 -17.09 20.05
CA LYS A 265 1.82 -16.19 19.57
C LYS A 265 1.94 -16.28 18.04
N LEU A 266 1.93 -17.49 17.49
CA LEU A 266 2.00 -17.75 16.05
C LEU A 266 0.77 -17.25 15.29
N SER A 267 -0.43 -17.41 15.87
CA SER A 267 -1.68 -16.90 15.28
C SER A 267 -1.77 -15.37 15.31
N ALA A 268 -1.17 -14.73 16.33
CA ALA A 268 -1.08 -13.28 16.46
C ALA A 268 -0.01 -12.68 15.55
N SER A 269 1.07 -13.42 15.28
CA SER A 269 2.03 -13.13 14.22
C SER A 269 1.35 -13.30 12.86
N ARG A 270 0.53 -12.31 12.50
CA ARG A 270 -0.16 -12.23 11.22
C ARG A 270 0.86 -12.44 10.11
N ILE A 271 0.71 -13.56 9.42
CA ILE A 271 1.29 -13.74 8.09
C ILE A 271 0.57 -12.71 7.20
N ASN A 272 1.30 -11.69 6.76
CA ASN A 272 0.88 -10.79 5.68
C ASN A 272 0.86 -11.54 4.34
N ASN A 273 0.16 -12.68 4.29
CA ASN A 273 -0.11 -13.37 3.03
C ASN A 273 -1.34 -12.72 2.42
N GLU A 274 -1.15 -12.16 1.23
CA GLU A 274 -2.15 -11.53 0.36
C GLU A 274 -3.31 -12.47 -0.03
N VAL A 275 -3.29 -13.74 0.40
CA VAL A 275 -4.28 -14.77 0.03
C VAL A 275 -5.62 -14.64 0.78
N ARG A 276 -5.71 -13.83 1.85
CA ARG A 276 -6.98 -13.62 2.58
C ARG A 276 -7.73 -12.34 2.22
N SER A 277 -7.26 -11.54 1.25
CA SER A 277 -8.01 -10.37 0.75
C SER A 277 -9.02 -10.73 -0.36
N GLY A 278 -9.20 -12.02 -0.65
CA GLY A 278 -9.99 -12.51 -1.78
C GLY A 278 -11.17 -13.40 -1.42
N ILE A 279 -11.70 -13.36 -0.19
CA ILE A 279 -13.03 -13.92 0.16
C ILE A 279 -13.67 -13.06 1.24
#